data_AF-A0AAE5UY82-F1
#
_entry.id   AF-A0AAE5UY82-F1
#
_cell.length_a   1.000
_cell.length_b   1.000
_cell.length_c   1.000
_cell.angle_alpha   90.00
_cell.angle_beta   90.00
_cell.angle_gamma   90.00
#
_symmetry.space_group_name_H-M   'P 1'
#
loop_
_entity.id
_entity.type
_entity.pdbx_description
1 polymer ?
#
loop_
_entity_poly.entity_id
_entity_poly.type
_entity_poly.pdbx_seq_one_letter_code
_entity_poly.pdbx_strand_id
1 'polypeptide(L)'
;MKHKNFTYPFILLFLVTAMQLQGQKMRNHGDFEVHTNGQVGFFGPIINDGFFFSNSGLVGLYGESSYHISGNVVPKLYDLEIANASSILLNVPVTISNNVNFILGDLETTKTDSINYLEFSQLSFSTGSSDFSKMNGFVKANVQDHFMFPTGDNIFLRPISVESTLLNVKHMACYLFEDSTKNYPFYSNEEIAQINTNEFWILKGAHQVSITIDWNERSSIERITDDINDIEIVGYHISTSQWKSLGGRGNTGDLNSGFLSSEPFIPNDYAAITFGIFNQNENEQPEIPLNSYHYMLSPNGDGINDKFIIEELADYENNVLHIYDRNGLLVFEAQNYTDEFDGNTGKTISALDRDAGLAQGIYYYIAAVNGGEFSIQGYLYIDR
;
A
#
# COMPACT_ATOMS: atom_id res chain seq x y z
N MET A 1 49.29 33.24 78.75
CA MET A 1 48.55 32.16 78.07
C MET A 1 47.52 32.78 77.14
N LYS A 2 47.66 32.61 75.81
CA LYS A 2 46.67 33.08 74.82
C LYS A 2 45.58 32.02 74.66
N HIS A 3 44.33 32.35 74.99
CA HIS A 3 43.18 31.50 74.67
C HIS A 3 42.86 31.64 73.18
N LYS A 4 42.96 30.54 72.42
CA LYS A 4 42.48 30.43 71.03
C LYS A 4 41.00 30.09 71.09
N ASN A 5 40.14 30.98 70.60
CA ASN A 5 38.73 30.69 70.34
C ASN A 5 38.65 29.93 69.00
N PHE A 6 38.20 28.68 69.04
CA PHE A 6 37.88 27.90 67.85
C PHE A 6 36.42 28.15 67.47
N THR A 7 36.21 28.83 66.34
CA THR A 7 34.91 28.92 65.67
C THR A 7 34.70 27.68 64.81
N TYR A 8 33.73 26.85 65.16
CA TYR A 8 33.28 25.73 64.32
C TYR A 8 32.30 26.27 63.27
N PRO A 9 32.53 26.07 61.96
CA PRO A 9 31.53 26.42 60.95
C PRO A 9 30.39 25.41 61.02
N PHE A 10 29.18 25.90 61.24
CA PHE A 10 27.95 25.13 61.15
C PHE A 10 27.66 24.89 59.66
N ILE A 11 28.00 23.72 59.13
CA ILE A 11 27.66 23.34 57.76
C ILE A 11 26.19 22.91 57.76
N LEU A 12 25.32 23.80 57.27
CA LEU A 12 23.92 23.49 57.04
C LEU A 12 23.82 22.64 55.76
N LEU A 13 23.65 21.33 55.91
CA LEU A 13 23.44 20.41 54.79
C LEU A 13 22.00 20.60 54.26
N PHE A 14 21.83 21.35 53.18
CA PHE A 14 20.55 21.42 52.45
C PHE A 14 20.34 20.10 51.70
N LEU A 15 19.50 19.23 52.25
CA LEU A 15 18.99 18.07 51.53
C LEU A 15 17.91 18.58 50.56
N VAL A 16 18.29 18.88 49.32
CA VAL A 16 17.32 19.19 48.25
C VAL A 16 16.70 17.87 47.81
N THR A 17 15.56 17.50 48.39
CA THR A 17 14.71 16.47 47.80
C THR A 17 14.05 17.05 46.56
N ALA A 18 14.64 16.80 45.39
CA ALA A 18 13.96 17.00 44.13
C ALA A 18 12.76 16.05 44.08
N MET A 19 11.56 16.54 44.43
CA MET A 19 10.33 15.84 44.12
C MET A 19 10.21 15.84 42.60
N GLN A 20 10.53 14.72 41.95
CA GLN A 20 10.09 14.51 40.59
C GLN A 20 8.58 14.38 40.62
N LEU A 21 7.88 15.42 40.17
CA LEU A 21 6.49 15.31 39.76
C LEU A 21 6.47 14.35 38.57
N GLN A 22 6.33 13.05 38.84
CA GLN A 22 6.02 12.10 37.78
C GLN A 22 4.66 12.51 37.22
N GLY A 23 4.59 12.73 35.90
CA GLY A 23 3.31 12.98 35.22
C GLY A 23 2.28 11.93 35.63
N GLN A 24 1.02 12.32 35.74
CA GLN A 24 -0.04 11.38 36.09
C GLN A 24 -0.06 10.24 35.05
N LYS A 25 0.07 9.01 35.54
CA LYS A 25 0.00 7.79 34.75
C LYS A 25 -1.26 7.04 35.15
N MET A 26 -2.02 6.57 34.17
CA MET A 26 -3.13 5.68 34.42
C MET A 26 -2.57 4.25 34.47
N ARG A 27 -2.91 3.51 35.52
CA ARG A 27 -2.60 2.09 35.60
C ARG A 27 -3.87 1.29 35.88
N ASN A 28 -4.22 0.39 34.97
CA ASN A 28 -5.31 -0.54 35.15
C ASN A 28 -4.77 -1.88 35.69
N HIS A 29 -5.37 -2.37 36.78
CA HIS A 29 -5.09 -3.70 37.36
C HIS A 29 -6.32 -4.62 37.33
N GLY A 30 -7.50 -4.10 36.98
CA GLY A 30 -8.78 -4.81 37.04
C GLY A 30 -9.50 -4.77 35.69
N ASP A 31 -10.82 -4.83 35.75
CA ASP A 31 -11.66 -4.78 34.56
C ASP A 31 -11.99 -3.31 34.24
N PHE A 32 -11.56 -2.87 33.05
CA PHE A 32 -11.87 -1.58 32.48
C PHE A 32 -12.71 -1.79 31.23
N GLU A 33 -13.98 -1.39 31.28
CA GLU A 33 -14.89 -1.44 30.14
C GLU A 33 -15.39 -0.05 29.75
N VAL A 34 -15.33 0.24 28.45
CA VAL A 34 -16.08 1.35 27.85
C VAL A 34 -17.33 0.75 27.23
N HIS A 35 -18.50 1.19 27.72
CA HIS A 35 -19.79 0.74 27.24
C HIS A 35 -20.31 1.62 26.08
N THR A 36 -21.47 1.25 25.54
CA THR A 36 -22.12 1.95 24.42
C THR A 36 -22.35 3.42 24.75
N ASN A 37 -21.98 4.30 23.81
CA ASN A 37 -21.96 5.77 23.96
C ASN A 37 -20.99 6.30 25.04
N GLY A 38 -20.27 5.43 25.73
CA GLY A 38 -19.18 5.82 26.61
C GLY A 38 -18.02 6.38 25.80
N GLN A 39 -17.39 7.42 26.34
CA GLN A 39 -16.19 8.01 25.79
C GLN A 39 -15.18 8.21 26.91
N VAL A 40 -13.94 7.80 26.69
CA VAL A 40 -12.83 8.05 27.61
C VAL A 40 -11.65 8.63 26.84
N GLY A 41 -11.07 9.71 27.37
CA GLY A 41 -9.87 10.33 26.82
C GLY A 41 -8.67 10.12 27.75
N PHE A 42 -7.56 9.66 27.21
CA PHE A 42 -6.29 9.55 27.92
C PHE A 42 -5.32 10.62 27.41
N PHE A 43 -4.71 11.35 28.34
CA PHE A 43 -3.81 12.49 28.06
C PHE A 43 -2.35 12.23 28.47
N GLY A 44 -1.98 10.96 28.65
CA GLY A 44 -0.68 10.58 29.20
C GLY A 44 -0.47 9.06 29.26
N PRO A 45 0.63 8.60 29.88
CA PRO A 45 1.02 7.20 29.87
C PRO A 45 -0.06 6.26 30.46
N ILE A 46 -0.27 5.13 29.77
CA ILE A 46 -1.20 4.07 30.17
C ILE A 46 -0.41 2.79 30.44
N ILE A 47 -0.63 2.17 31.59
CA ILE A 47 -0.13 0.83 31.93
C ILE A 47 -1.33 -0.09 32.13
N ASN A 48 -1.55 -1.03 31.22
CA ASN A 48 -2.65 -1.98 31.28
C ASN A 48 -2.20 -3.37 31.73
N ASP A 49 -2.42 -3.67 33.01
CA ASP A 49 -2.13 -4.98 33.62
C ASP A 49 -3.40 -5.80 33.91
N GLY A 50 -4.59 -5.23 33.64
CA GLY A 50 -5.89 -5.87 33.79
C GLY A 50 -6.65 -6.01 32.47
N PHE A 51 -7.85 -6.57 32.51
CA PHE A 51 -8.70 -6.63 31.33
C PHE A 51 -9.12 -5.22 30.92
N PHE A 52 -8.80 -4.83 29.68
CA PHE A 52 -9.32 -3.62 29.07
C PHE A 52 -10.03 -4.04 27.79
N PHE A 53 -11.35 -3.97 27.85
CA PHE A 53 -12.21 -4.40 26.75
C PHE A 53 -13.29 -3.36 26.48
N SER A 54 -13.48 -2.99 25.23
CA SER A 54 -14.60 -2.16 24.79
C SER A 54 -15.32 -2.93 23.69
N ASN A 55 -16.55 -3.35 23.98
CA ASN A 55 -17.47 -3.91 22.98
C ASN A 55 -18.10 -2.82 22.11
N SER A 56 -18.09 -1.58 22.61
CA SER A 56 -18.68 -0.39 21.99
C SER A 56 -18.13 0.87 22.68
N GLY A 57 -18.33 2.05 22.08
CA GLY A 57 -17.84 3.30 22.66
C GLY A 57 -16.41 3.65 22.22
N LEU A 58 -15.97 4.83 22.62
CA LEU A 58 -14.78 5.49 22.09
C LEU A 58 -13.69 5.61 23.15
N VAL A 59 -12.48 5.18 22.80
CA VAL A 59 -11.25 5.50 23.53
C VAL A 59 -10.46 6.51 22.72
N GLY A 60 -10.12 7.63 23.34
CA GLY A 60 -9.32 8.68 22.75
C GLY A 60 -7.93 8.78 23.36
N LEU A 61 -6.94 9.01 22.52
CA LEU A 61 -5.56 9.31 22.90
C LEU A 61 -5.25 10.75 22.49
N TYR A 62 -5.04 11.61 23.49
CA TYR A 62 -5.05 13.06 23.32
C TYR A 62 -3.85 13.74 23.95
N GLY A 63 -3.55 14.95 23.49
CA GLY A 63 -2.60 15.85 24.13
C GLY A 63 -1.55 16.40 23.16
N GLU A 64 -0.41 16.80 23.72
CA GLU A 64 0.66 17.47 22.97
C GLU A 64 2.03 16.84 23.19
N SER A 65 2.14 15.91 24.15
CA SER A 65 3.42 15.33 24.59
C SER A 65 3.52 13.86 24.20
N SER A 66 4.73 13.37 23.99
CA SER A 66 4.92 11.94 23.76
C SER A 66 4.67 11.14 25.04
N TYR A 67 4.02 10.00 24.89
CA TYR A 67 3.84 9.03 25.97
C TYR A 67 3.73 7.62 25.40
N HIS A 68 3.56 6.63 26.26
CA HIS A 68 3.50 5.24 25.87
C HIS A 68 2.27 4.52 26.43
N ILE A 69 1.83 3.51 25.71
CA ILE A 69 0.90 2.48 26.17
C ILE A 69 1.73 1.23 26.43
N SER A 70 1.61 0.66 27.62
CA SER A 70 2.38 -0.50 28.04
C SER A 70 1.53 -1.39 28.95
N GLY A 71 2.10 -2.49 29.44
CA GLY A 71 1.46 -3.38 30.39
C GLY A 71 1.54 -4.84 29.93
N ASN A 72 0.97 -5.72 30.75
CA ASN A 72 1.04 -7.17 30.51
C ASN A 72 -0.18 -7.73 29.78
N VAL A 73 -1.24 -6.93 29.60
CA VAL A 73 -2.48 -7.35 28.95
C VAL A 73 -2.79 -6.44 27.78
N VAL A 74 -3.04 -7.03 26.61
CA VAL A 74 -3.40 -6.33 25.37
C VAL A 74 -4.75 -5.61 25.53
N PRO A 75 -4.82 -4.27 25.42
CA PRO A 75 -6.08 -3.56 25.35
C PRO A 75 -6.83 -3.91 24.06
N LYS A 76 -8.14 -4.15 24.20
CA LYS A 76 -9.04 -4.45 23.09
C LYS A 76 -10.12 -3.38 23.04
N LEU A 77 -10.07 -2.53 22.01
CA LEU A 77 -10.89 -1.33 21.89
C LEU A 77 -11.92 -1.52 20.77
N TYR A 78 -13.09 -0.86 20.91
CA TYR A 78 -14.06 -0.80 19.82
C TYR A 78 -13.67 0.28 18.83
N ASP A 79 -13.80 1.55 19.24
CA ASP A 79 -13.31 2.72 18.51
C ASP A 79 -12.11 3.34 19.22
N LEU A 80 -11.11 3.72 18.43
CA LEU A 80 -9.94 4.47 18.86
C LEU A 80 -9.87 5.80 18.09
N GLU A 81 -9.65 6.90 18.79
CA GLU A 81 -9.33 8.20 18.20
C GLU A 81 -7.94 8.66 18.64
N ILE A 82 -7.17 9.19 17.70
CA ILE A 82 -5.79 9.65 17.93
C ILE A 82 -5.72 11.13 17.57
N ALA A 83 -5.62 11.98 18.58
CA ALA A 83 -5.38 13.42 18.42
C ALA A 83 -4.37 13.90 19.47
N ASN A 84 -3.13 13.41 19.37
CA ASN A 84 -2.02 13.79 20.22
C ASN A 84 -0.89 14.37 19.36
N ALA A 85 -0.51 15.63 19.52
CA ALA A 85 0.43 16.28 18.59
C ALA A 85 1.83 15.65 18.51
N SER A 86 2.21 14.85 19.51
CA SER A 86 3.45 14.06 19.53
C SER A 86 3.16 12.57 19.36
N SER A 87 4.17 11.77 19.03
CA SER A 87 3.98 10.33 18.87
C SER A 87 3.61 9.61 20.18
N ILE A 88 2.80 8.55 20.07
CA ILE A 88 2.46 7.64 21.16
C ILE A 88 3.07 6.27 20.88
N LEU A 89 3.98 5.84 21.74
CA LEU A 89 4.67 4.57 21.61
C LEU A 89 3.85 3.40 22.18
N LEU A 90 3.60 2.39 21.36
CA LEU A 90 3.00 1.12 21.76
C LEU A 90 4.09 0.14 22.22
N ASN A 91 4.18 -0.07 23.53
CA ASN A 91 5.02 -1.09 24.18
C ASN A 91 4.23 -2.35 24.56
N VAL A 92 3.00 -2.45 24.06
CA VAL A 92 2.12 -3.61 24.09
C VAL A 92 1.23 -3.53 22.84
N PRO A 93 0.81 -4.64 22.21
CA PRO A 93 -0.18 -4.57 21.14
C PRO A 93 -1.47 -3.90 21.60
N VAL A 94 -2.18 -3.29 20.66
CA VAL A 94 -3.54 -2.76 20.86
C VAL A 94 -4.43 -3.32 19.76
N THR A 95 -5.52 -3.98 20.12
CA THR A 95 -6.48 -4.54 19.15
C THR A 95 -7.69 -3.64 19.02
N ILE A 96 -8.12 -3.40 17.79
CA ILE A 96 -9.28 -2.59 17.42
C ILE A 96 -10.31 -3.47 16.75
N SER A 97 -11.58 -3.27 17.09
CA SER A 97 -12.69 -4.08 16.58
C SER A 97 -13.66 -3.32 15.68
N ASN A 98 -13.58 -1.98 15.60
CA ASN A 98 -14.38 -1.16 14.69
C ASN A 98 -13.55 -0.10 13.94
N ASN A 99 -13.29 1.08 14.50
CA ASN A 99 -12.58 2.16 13.79
C ASN A 99 -11.33 2.64 14.52
N VAL A 100 -10.29 2.97 13.76
CA VAL A 100 -9.24 3.91 14.20
C VAL A 100 -9.37 5.22 13.42
N ASN A 101 -9.68 6.30 14.14
CA ASN A 101 -9.73 7.65 13.60
C ASN A 101 -8.40 8.37 13.87
N PHE A 102 -7.56 8.50 12.83
CA PHE A 102 -6.33 9.26 12.86
C PHE A 102 -6.65 10.74 12.61
N ILE A 103 -6.35 11.62 13.56
CA ILE A 103 -6.57 13.07 13.44
C ILE A 103 -5.24 13.80 13.50
N LEU A 104 -4.42 13.51 14.51
CA LEU A 104 -3.14 14.17 14.73
C LEU A 104 -2.18 13.29 15.53
N GLY A 105 -0.93 13.24 15.05
CA GLY A 105 0.20 12.50 15.61
C GLY A 105 0.17 11.01 15.31
N ASP A 106 1.34 10.41 15.45
CA ASP A 106 1.57 9.03 15.05
C ASP A 106 1.41 8.06 16.23
N LEU A 107 0.91 6.86 15.93
CA LEU A 107 1.20 5.70 16.76
C LEU A 107 2.52 5.09 16.32
N GLU A 108 3.35 4.71 17.29
CA GLU A 108 4.69 4.17 17.02
C GLU A 108 4.87 2.80 17.64
N THR A 109 5.67 1.95 17.00
CA THR A 109 6.28 0.77 17.63
C THR A 109 7.78 0.79 17.35
N THR A 110 8.53 -0.06 18.04
CA THR A 110 9.83 -0.45 17.51
C THR A 110 9.64 -1.08 16.12
N LYS A 111 10.61 -0.85 15.21
CA LYS A 111 10.65 -1.48 13.88
C LYS A 111 11.65 -2.63 13.80
N THR A 112 12.46 -2.81 14.84
CA THR A 112 13.49 -3.85 14.96
C THR A 112 12.92 -5.25 15.22
N ASP A 113 11.74 -5.30 15.82
CA ASP A 113 11.00 -6.52 16.13
C ASP A 113 9.52 -6.25 15.89
N SER A 114 8.74 -7.31 15.63
CA SER A 114 7.30 -7.20 15.41
C SER A 114 6.49 -7.66 16.62
N ILE A 115 6.99 -7.38 17.84
CA ILE A 115 6.33 -7.81 19.09
C ILE A 115 5.13 -6.91 19.40
N ASN A 116 5.27 -5.59 19.20
CA ASN A 116 4.22 -4.61 19.42
C ASN A 116 3.66 -4.12 18.08
N TYR A 117 2.33 -3.96 18.03
CA TYR A 117 1.62 -3.58 16.81
C TYR A 117 0.22 -3.07 17.13
N LEU A 118 -0.35 -2.29 16.21
CA LEU A 118 -1.78 -2.02 16.14
C LEU A 118 -2.47 -3.15 15.37
N GLU A 119 -3.48 -3.80 15.93
CA GLU A 119 -4.20 -4.91 15.29
C GLU A 119 -5.63 -4.53 14.91
N PHE A 120 -5.99 -4.72 13.66
CA PHE A 120 -7.33 -4.59 13.12
C PHE A 120 -8.01 -5.96 13.06
N SER A 121 -9.16 -6.07 13.72
CA SER A 121 -10.06 -7.23 13.62
C SER A 121 -10.70 -7.31 12.22
N GLN A 122 -11.44 -8.40 11.97
CA GLN A 122 -11.94 -8.80 10.65
C GLN A 122 -12.76 -7.74 9.90
N LEU A 123 -13.51 -6.89 10.60
CA LEU A 123 -14.39 -5.87 10.01
C LEU A 123 -13.96 -4.45 10.41
N SER A 124 -12.82 -4.31 11.08
CA SER A 124 -12.35 -3.01 11.50
C SER A 124 -11.62 -2.30 10.38
N PHE A 125 -11.72 -0.97 10.38
CA PHE A 125 -11.15 -0.10 9.38
C PHE A 125 -10.43 1.08 10.05
N SER A 126 -9.74 1.88 9.25
CA SER A 126 -9.19 3.15 9.71
C SER A 126 -9.68 4.30 8.84
N THR A 127 -9.71 5.49 9.42
CA THR A 127 -10.09 6.75 8.77
C THR A 127 -9.11 7.84 9.16
N GLY A 128 -8.93 8.85 8.31
CA GLY A 128 -8.15 10.05 8.61
C GLY A 128 -6.63 9.90 8.57
N SER A 129 -6.10 8.73 8.19
CA SER A 129 -4.66 8.54 8.06
C SER A 129 -4.09 9.52 7.03
N SER A 130 -3.01 10.22 7.39
CA SER A 130 -2.34 11.24 6.57
C SER A 130 -0.90 11.39 7.03
N ASP A 131 -0.12 12.25 6.36
CA ASP A 131 1.22 12.62 6.79
C ASP A 131 1.27 13.12 8.24
N PHE A 132 0.18 13.70 8.74
CA PHE A 132 0.06 14.22 10.10
C PHE A 132 -0.33 13.17 11.16
N SER A 133 -0.86 12.02 10.77
CA SER A 133 -1.32 10.99 11.71
C SER A 133 -1.45 9.63 11.04
N LYS A 134 -0.66 8.65 11.50
CA LYS A 134 -0.55 7.31 10.91
C LYS A 134 0.15 6.34 11.87
N MET A 135 0.37 5.11 11.42
CA MET A 135 1.23 4.15 12.12
C MET A 135 2.67 4.25 11.61
N ASN A 136 3.56 4.76 12.47
CA ASN A 136 5.01 4.67 12.29
C ASN A 136 5.53 3.39 12.98
N GLY A 137 5.21 2.23 12.42
CA GLY A 137 5.49 0.92 13.03
C GLY A 137 4.69 -0.23 12.44
N PHE A 138 4.60 -1.34 13.16
CA PHE A 138 3.89 -2.53 12.71
C PHE A 138 2.37 -2.38 12.88
N VAL A 139 1.65 -2.70 11.81
CA VAL A 139 0.20 -2.88 11.80
C VAL A 139 -0.11 -4.32 11.41
N LYS A 140 -1.07 -4.93 12.09
CA LYS A 140 -1.60 -6.26 11.78
C LYS A 140 -3.08 -6.14 11.42
N ALA A 141 -3.53 -6.85 10.41
CA ALA A 141 -4.94 -6.85 10.02
C ALA A 141 -5.41 -8.25 9.63
N ASN A 142 -6.67 -8.55 9.94
CA ASN A 142 -7.38 -9.68 9.36
C ASN A 142 -8.06 -9.20 8.07
N VAL A 143 -7.42 -9.44 6.93
CA VAL A 143 -7.90 -9.01 5.61
C VAL A 143 -9.07 -9.90 5.19
N GLN A 144 -10.18 -9.29 4.74
CA GLN A 144 -11.30 -10.01 4.12
C GLN A 144 -11.16 -10.04 2.61
N ASP A 145 -11.26 -8.87 1.97
CA ASP A 145 -11.17 -8.69 0.52
C ASP A 145 -9.97 -7.77 0.23
N HIS A 146 -10.04 -6.54 0.73
CA HIS A 146 -8.93 -5.59 0.72
C HIS A 146 -8.69 -4.99 2.10
N PHE A 147 -7.46 -4.54 2.38
CA PHE A 147 -7.14 -3.72 3.54
C PHE A 147 -6.00 -2.76 3.22
N MET A 148 -6.19 -1.49 3.52
CA MET A 148 -5.15 -0.46 3.40
C MET A 148 -4.46 -0.26 4.74
N PHE A 149 -3.19 -0.66 4.83
CA PHE A 149 -2.39 -0.48 6.02
C PHE A 149 -1.95 0.98 6.14
N PRO A 150 -2.30 1.72 7.22
CA PRO A 150 -1.96 3.14 7.37
C PRO A 150 -0.52 3.32 7.89
N THR A 151 0.45 2.70 7.22
CA THR A 151 1.87 2.72 7.61
C THR A 151 2.58 3.97 7.12
N GLY A 152 3.69 4.33 7.78
CA GLY A 152 4.55 5.43 7.35
C GLY A 152 5.77 5.60 8.24
N ASP A 153 6.41 6.75 8.14
CA ASP A 153 7.48 7.19 9.05
C ASP A 153 7.08 8.46 9.82
N ASN A 154 8.03 9.22 10.34
CA ASN A 154 7.72 10.45 11.09
C ASN A 154 7.29 11.63 10.19
N ILE A 155 7.29 11.47 8.86
CA ILE A 155 7.00 12.55 7.91
C ILE A 155 5.85 12.16 6.98
N PHE A 156 5.91 10.99 6.33
CA PHE A 156 4.97 10.64 5.26
C PHE A 156 4.18 9.36 5.55
N LEU A 157 2.90 9.40 5.18
CA LEU A 157 2.07 8.21 5.02
C LEU A 157 2.56 7.46 3.78
N ARG A 158 2.84 6.17 3.97
CA ARG A 158 3.34 5.24 2.96
C ARG A 158 2.55 3.95 3.09
N PRO A 159 1.27 3.99 2.66
CA PRO A 159 0.37 2.87 2.85
C PRO A 159 0.81 1.69 1.98
N ILE A 160 0.34 0.51 2.36
CA ILE A 160 0.36 -0.67 1.49
C ILE A 160 -1.06 -1.22 1.47
N SER A 161 -1.67 -1.29 0.29
CA SER A 161 -2.92 -2.01 0.10
C SER A 161 -2.60 -3.49 -0.05
N VAL A 162 -3.40 -4.35 0.58
CA VAL A 162 -3.32 -5.81 0.42
C VAL A 162 -4.68 -6.31 0.00
N GLU A 163 -4.72 -7.05 -1.10
CA GLU A 163 -5.91 -7.68 -1.67
C GLU A 163 -5.78 -9.20 -1.59
N SER A 164 -6.83 -9.87 -1.15
CA SER A 164 -6.88 -11.32 -1.06
C SER A 164 -8.23 -11.86 -1.51
N THR A 165 -8.19 -12.97 -2.24
CA THR A 165 -9.38 -13.75 -2.57
C THR A 165 -9.86 -14.63 -1.41
N LEU A 166 -9.06 -14.74 -0.34
CA LEU A 166 -9.38 -15.51 0.86
C LEU A 166 -9.84 -14.57 1.98
N LEU A 167 -10.96 -14.94 2.61
CA LEU A 167 -11.46 -14.19 3.74
C LEU A 167 -10.69 -14.51 5.03
N ASN A 168 -10.46 -13.49 5.84
CA ASN A 168 -9.95 -13.57 7.22
C ASN A 168 -8.49 -14.01 7.33
N VAL A 169 -7.69 -13.67 6.33
CA VAL A 169 -6.27 -13.95 6.30
C VAL A 169 -5.50 -12.87 7.05
N LYS A 170 -4.57 -13.29 7.91
CA LYS A 170 -3.83 -12.37 8.77
C LYS A 170 -2.57 -11.88 8.07
N HIS A 171 -2.43 -10.57 7.97
CA HIS A 171 -1.28 -9.91 7.42
C HIS A 171 -0.70 -8.89 8.41
N MET A 172 0.59 -8.63 8.30
CA MET A 172 1.27 -7.60 9.08
C MET A 172 2.19 -6.80 8.18
N ALA A 173 2.09 -5.48 8.24
CA ALA A 173 2.86 -4.55 7.43
C ALA A 173 3.64 -3.57 8.30
N CYS A 174 4.79 -3.11 7.78
CA CYS A 174 5.56 -2.00 8.33
C CYS A 174 6.33 -1.33 7.19
N TYR A 175 6.39 0.00 7.23
CA TYR A 175 7.15 0.81 6.28
C TYR A 175 8.48 1.29 6.90
N LEU A 176 9.55 1.30 6.11
CA LEU A 176 10.87 1.80 6.49
C LEU A 176 11.45 2.71 5.40
N PHE A 177 11.81 3.93 5.78
CA PHE A 177 12.60 4.83 4.93
C PHE A 177 14.09 4.64 5.22
N GLU A 178 14.60 3.49 4.81
CA GLU A 178 15.97 3.05 5.04
C GLU A 178 16.49 2.25 3.85
N ASP A 179 17.82 2.19 3.72
CA ASP A 179 18.48 1.37 2.72
C ASP A 179 18.34 -0.14 3.04
N SER A 180 17.48 -0.79 2.25
CA SER A 180 17.19 -2.22 2.34
C SER A 180 18.44 -3.09 2.13
N THR A 181 19.42 -2.63 1.34
CA THR A 181 20.61 -3.42 0.97
C THR A 181 21.57 -3.66 2.13
N LYS A 182 21.45 -2.89 3.22
CA LYS A 182 22.19 -3.11 4.47
C LYS A 182 21.88 -4.47 5.10
N ASN A 183 20.64 -4.93 4.96
CA ASN A 183 20.17 -6.21 5.50
C ASN A 183 19.90 -7.24 4.39
N TYR A 184 19.62 -6.77 3.17
CA TYR A 184 19.19 -7.59 2.02
C TYR A 184 20.04 -7.25 0.78
N PRO A 185 21.27 -7.76 0.69
CA PRO A 185 22.21 -7.37 -0.36
C PRO A 185 21.63 -7.51 -1.76
N PHE A 186 21.89 -6.52 -2.62
CA PHE A 186 21.48 -6.53 -4.01
C PHE A 186 22.68 -6.76 -4.93
N TYR A 187 22.50 -7.66 -5.90
CA TYR A 187 23.37 -7.85 -7.04
C TYR A 187 22.48 -7.95 -8.27
N SER A 188 22.75 -7.12 -9.28
CA SER A 188 22.03 -7.16 -10.55
C SER A 188 22.06 -8.57 -11.13
N ASN A 189 20.92 -9.03 -11.64
CA ASN A 189 20.77 -10.36 -12.24
C ASN A 189 19.93 -10.24 -13.53
N GLU A 190 19.62 -11.35 -14.20
CA GLU A 190 18.85 -11.32 -15.47
C GLU A 190 17.43 -10.76 -15.32
N GLU A 191 16.86 -10.77 -14.11
CA GLU A 191 15.50 -10.32 -13.83
C GLU A 191 15.46 -8.83 -13.44
N ILE A 192 16.38 -8.40 -12.56
CA ILE A 192 16.38 -7.06 -11.95
C ILE A 192 17.72 -6.36 -12.20
N ALA A 193 17.64 -5.19 -12.83
CA ALA A 193 18.81 -4.37 -13.13
C ALA A 193 19.24 -3.52 -11.92
N GLN A 194 18.26 -2.91 -11.24
CA GLN A 194 18.48 -2.01 -10.11
C GLN A 194 17.24 -2.00 -9.19
N ILE A 195 17.45 -1.68 -7.92
CA ILE A 195 16.38 -1.50 -6.93
C ILE A 195 16.44 -0.13 -6.29
N ASN A 196 15.30 0.34 -5.79
CA ASN A 196 15.22 1.47 -4.91
C ASN A 196 15.84 1.13 -3.54
N THR A 197 16.68 2.03 -3.04
CA THR A 197 17.37 1.89 -1.75
C THR A 197 17.00 3.00 -0.77
N ASN A 198 15.98 3.79 -1.07
CA ASN A 198 15.49 4.83 -0.17
C ASN A 198 14.48 4.27 0.83
N GLU A 199 13.67 3.29 0.39
CA GLU A 199 12.59 2.75 1.20
C GLU A 199 12.29 1.29 0.91
N PHE A 200 11.62 0.64 1.86
CA PHE A 200 11.04 -0.68 1.67
C PHE A 200 9.89 -0.93 2.66
N TRP A 201 9.05 -1.90 2.32
CA TRP A 201 8.01 -2.43 3.17
C TRP A 201 8.38 -3.84 3.63
N ILE A 202 8.00 -4.16 4.86
CA ILE A 202 7.94 -5.53 5.36
C ILE A 202 6.47 -5.93 5.33
N LEU A 203 6.15 -7.04 4.65
CA LEU A 203 4.82 -7.65 4.67
C LEU A 203 4.93 -9.13 5.08
N LYS A 204 4.17 -9.53 6.10
CA LYS A 204 4.11 -10.92 6.59
C LYS A 204 2.71 -11.47 6.40
N GLY A 205 2.60 -12.69 5.90
CA GLY A 205 1.35 -13.35 5.53
C GLY A 205 1.60 -14.72 4.92
N ALA A 206 0.79 -15.71 5.31
CA ALA A 206 0.96 -17.10 4.87
C ALA A 206 0.15 -17.45 3.61
N HIS A 207 -0.61 -16.50 3.08
CA HIS A 207 -1.52 -16.70 1.96
C HIS A 207 -1.12 -15.79 0.81
N GLN A 208 -1.50 -16.21 -0.40
CA GLN A 208 -1.25 -15.44 -1.60
C GLN A 208 -2.12 -14.17 -1.60
N VAL A 209 -1.48 -13.03 -1.89
CA VAL A 209 -2.11 -11.70 -1.98
C VAL A 209 -1.49 -10.91 -3.12
N SER A 210 -2.21 -9.93 -3.62
CA SER A 210 -1.65 -8.82 -4.39
C SER A 210 -1.53 -7.61 -3.48
N ILE A 211 -0.58 -6.72 -3.79
CA ILE A 211 -0.42 -5.47 -3.07
C ILE A 211 -0.50 -4.28 -4.01
N THR A 212 -0.83 -3.12 -3.48
CA THR A 212 -0.62 -1.83 -4.14
C THR A 212 0.21 -0.92 -3.25
N ILE A 213 1.27 -0.34 -3.80
CA ILE A 213 2.12 0.65 -3.12
C ILE A 213 2.30 1.87 -4.03
N ASP A 214 2.37 3.05 -3.43
CA ASP A 214 2.62 4.31 -4.12
C ASP A 214 4.08 4.77 -3.96
N TRP A 215 4.55 5.67 -4.81
CA TRP A 215 5.79 6.44 -4.64
C TRP A 215 5.52 7.93 -4.66
N ASN A 216 6.47 8.70 -4.12
CA ASN A 216 6.47 10.15 -4.15
C ASN A 216 7.88 10.69 -4.47
N GLU A 217 8.05 12.01 -4.46
CA GLU A 217 9.34 12.67 -4.76
C GLU A 217 10.48 12.15 -3.87
N ARG A 218 10.17 11.76 -2.62
CA ARG A 218 11.15 11.22 -1.67
C ARG A 218 11.58 9.79 -2.00
N SER A 219 10.78 9.04 -2.74
CA SER A 219 11.16 7.75 -3.29
C SER A 219 12.34 7.89 -4.25
N SER A 220 12.48 9.05 -4.91
CA SER A 220 13.55 9.36 -5.87
C SER A 220 13.67 8.31 -6.98
N ILE A 221 12.55 8.03 -7.64
CA ILE A 221 12.45 7.04 -8.72
C ILE A 221 13.35 7.40 -9.90
N GLU A 222 13.57 8.69 -10.15
CA GLU A 222 14.51 9.20 -11.17
C GLU A 222 15.96 8.72 -10.98
N ARG A 223 16.29 8.13 -9.83
CA ARG A 223 17.61 7.54 -9.56
C ARG A 223 17.75 6.11 -10.10
N ILE A 224 16.65 5.45 -10.41
CA ILE A 224 16.64 4.06 -10.89
C ILE A 224 16.16 3.95 -12.34
N THR A 225 15.36 4.90 -12.84
CA THR A 225 14.91 4.93 -14.24
C THR A 225 14.58 6.34 -14.71
N ASP A 226 14.64 6.56 -16.03
CA ASP A 226 14.09 7.74 -16.71
C ASP A 226 12.70 7.49 -17.33
N ASP A 227 12.27 6.23 -17.42
CA ASP A 227 10.93 5.83 -17.88
C ASP A 227 10.19 5.10 -16.75
N ILE A 228 9.04 5.65 -16.38
CA ILE A 228 8.17 5.07 -15.36
C ILE A 228 7.74 3.65 -15.75
N ASN A 229 7.60 3.33 -17.03
CA ASN A 229 7.13 2.01 -17.48
C ASN A 229 8.10 0.87 -17.18
N ASP A 230 9.36 1.17 -16.83
CA ASP A 230 10.37 0.18 -16.46
C ASP A 230 10.27 -0.26 -14.99
N ILE A 231 9.51 0.46 -14.17
CA ILE A 231 9.41 0.19 -12.74
C ILE A 231 8.50 -0.99 -12.49
N GLU A 232 8.93 -1.86 -11.59
CA GLU A 232 8.17 -2.97 -11.04
C GLU A 232 8.30 -3.00 -9.51
N ILE A 233 7.45 -3.82 -8.87
CA ILE A 233 7.59 -4.17 -7.47
C ILE A 233 8.55 -5.36 -7.38
N VAL A 234 9.52 -5.30 -6.48
CA VAL A 234 10.48 -6.37 -6.25
C VAL A 234 10.49 -6.80 -4.78
N GLY A 235 10.77 -8.07 -4.53
CA GLY A 235 10.86 -8.63 -3.19
C GLY A 235 12.16 -9.40 -2.96
N TYR A 236 12.77 -9.24 -1.78
CA TYR A 236 13.91 -10.06 -1.37
C TYR A 236 13.45 -11.45 -0.90
N HIS A 237 13.60 -12.45 -1.76
CA HIS A 237 13.14 -13.81 -1.53
C HIS A 237 14.08 -14.55 -0.57
N ILE A 238 13.53 -15.04 0.55
CA ILE A 238 14.31 -15.52 1.70
C ILE A 238 15.12 -16.77 1.36
N SER A 239 14.51 -17.75 0.68
CA SER A 239 15.17 -19.04 0.45
C SER A 239 16.25 -19.00 -0.63
N THR A 240 16.16 -18.06 -1.57
CA THR A 240 17.18 -17.86 -2.62
C THR A 240 18.17 -16.74 -2.28
N SER A 241 17.88 -15.92 -1.28
CA SER A 241 18.69 -14.74 -0.93
C SER A 241 18.93 -13.82 -2.13
N GLN A 242 17.86 -13.60 -2.91
CA GLN A 242 17.88 -12.80 -4.14
C GLN A 242 16.63 -11.95 -4.20
N TRP A 243 16.77 -10.75 -4.76
CA TRP A 243 15.63 -9.94 -5.18
C TRP A 243 14.99 -10.59 -6.41
N LYS A 244 13.66 -10.66 -6.42
CA LYS A 244 12.82 -11.18 -7.50
C LYS A 244 11.70 -10.21 -7.82
N SER A 245 11.24 -10.22 -9.07
CA SER A 245 10.09 -9.45 -9.49
C SER A 245 8.82 -9.99 -8.81
N LEU A 246 7.99 -9.07 -8.37
CA LEU A 246 6.61 -9.29 -7.94
C LEU A 246 5.64 -8.68 -8.97
N GLY A 247 6.12 -8.29 -10.15
CA GLY A 247 5.33 -7.68 -11.21
C GLY A 247 4.94 -6.23 -10.94
N GLY A 248 3.86 -5.81 -11.60
CA GLY A 248 3.42 -4.41 -11.63
C GLY A 248 3.91 -3.68 -12.87
N ARG A 249 3.50 -4.16 -14.04
CA ARG A 249 3.65 -3.44 -15.31
C ARG A 249 2.31 -2.78 -15.63
N GLY A 250 2.32 -1.50 -16.03
CA GLY A 250 1.11 -0.72 -16.32
C GLY A 250 0.92 0.45 -15.36
N ASN A 251 1.91 1.35 -15.35
CA ASN A 251 2.15 2.24 -14.22
C ASN A 251 1.26 3.48 -14.34
N THR A 252 0.74 3.95 -13.22
CA THR A 252 -0.04 5.20 -13.17
C THR A 252 0.77 6.27 -12.45
N GLY A 253 1.16 7.34 -13.16
CA GLY A 253 1.85 8.48 -12.57
C GLY A 253 2.98 9.05 -13.42
N ASP A 254 3.96 9.65 -12.73
CA ASP A 254 5.24 10.14 -13.27
C ASP A 254 6.40 9.78 -12.32
N LEU A 255 7.63 10.22 -12.63
CA LEU A 255 8.81 9.94 -11.80
C LEU A 255 8.72 10.51 -10.37
N ASN A 256 7.84 11.47 -10.11
CA ASN A 256 7.70 12.11 -8.79
C ASN A 256 6.51 11.57 -8.00
N SER A 257 5.52 10.94 -8.64
CA SER A 257 4.38 10.35 -7.92
C SER A 257 3.63 9.33 -8.76
N GLY A 258 3.13 8.29 -8.11
CA GLY A 258 2.28 7.29 -8.76
C GLY A 258 2.10 6.06 -7.89
N PHE A 259 1.51 5.01 -8.46
CA PHE A 259 1.31 3.74 -7.77
C PHE A 259 1.37 2.54 -8.70
N LEU A 260 1.60 1.38 -8.08
CA LEU A 260 1.86 0.11 -8.71
C LEU A 260 1.20 -1.02 -7.94
N SER A 261 0.67 -2.01 -8.66
CA SER A 261 0.10 -3.23 -8.08
C SER A 261 0.93 -4.46 -8.45
N SER A 262 1.12 -5.37 -7.51
CA SER A 262 1.89 -6.59 -7.75
C SER A 262 1.03 -7.69 -8.39
N GLU A 263 1.69 -8.64 -9.04
CA GLU A 263 1.14 -9.97 -9.24
C GLU A 263 0.94 -10.69 -7.90
N PRO A 264 0.08 -11.72 -7.82
CA PRO A 264 -0.20 -12.40 -6.57
C PRO A 264 1.01 -13.23 -6.05
N PHE A 265 1.46 -12.99 -4.81
CA PHE A 265 2.59 -13.68 -4.17
C PHE A 265 2.31 -14.03 -2.70
N ILE A 266 3.13 -14.90 -2.09
CA ILE A 266 3.03 -15.23 -0.65
C ILE A 266 4.01 -14.34 0.14
N PRO A 267 3.54 -13.42 1.01
CA PRO A 267 4.43 -12.46 1.66
C PRO A 267 5.51 -13.09 2.55
N ASN A 268 5.21 -14.21 3.22
CA ASN A 268 6.19 -14.91 4.07
C ASN A 268 7.40 -15.48 3.31
N ASP A 269 7.38 -15.52 1.98
CA ASP A 269 8.55 -15.91 1.18
C ASP A 269 9.55 -14.75 1.01
N TYR A 270 9.15 -13.52 1.35
CA TYR A 270 9.91 -12.29 1.13
C TYR A 270 10.19 -11.54 2.44
N ALA A 271 11.42 -11.02 2.58
CA ALA A 271 11.82 -10.28 3.78
C ALA A 271 11.62 -8.76 3.65
N ALA A 272 11.66 -8.25 2.43
CA ALA A 272 11.52 -6.84 2.11
C ALA A 272 10.91 -6.70 0.72
N ILE A 273 10.15 -5.63 0.50
CA ILE A 273 9.49 -5.28 -0.75
C ILE A 273 9.83 -3.82 -1.06
N THR A 274 10.24 -3.51 -2.28
CA THR A 274 10.54 -2.15 -2.74
C THR A 274 10.28 -2.03 -4.24
N PHE A 275 10.65 -0.90 -4.84
CA PHE A 275 10.62 -0.71 -6.30
C PHE A 275 11.91 -1.20 -6.93
N GLY A 276 11.83 -1.75 -8.13
CA GLY A 276 12.98 -2.09 -8.95
C GLY A 276 12.73 -1.79 -10.41
N ILE A 277 13.75 -2.00 -11.22
CA ILE A 277 13.64 -1.94 -12.67
C ILE A 277 13.97 -3.31 -13.24
N PHE A 278 13.10 -3.78 -14.13
CA PHE A 278 13.30 -5.02 -14.85
C PHE A 278 14.47 -4.86 -15.82
N ASN A 279 15.31 -5.89 -15.95
CA ASN A 279 16.28 -5.92 -17.04
C ASN A 279 15.51 -6.18 -18.34
N GLN A 280 15.24 -5.14 -19.13
CA GLN A 280 14.79 -5.34 -20.50
C GLN A 280 15.86 -6.13 -21.25
N ASN A 281 15.67 -7.45 -21.36
CA ASN A 281 16.39 -8.20 -22.37
C ASN A 281 15.95 -7.61 -23.71
N GLU A 282 16.83 -6.89 -24.41
CA GLU A 282 16.58 -6.38 -25.78
C GLU A 282 16.16 -7.50 -26.76
N ASN A 283 16.18 -8.76 -26.33
CA ASN A 283 15.80 -9.96 -27.09
C ASN A 283 14.49 -10.63 -26.63
N GLU A 284 13.84 -10.17 -25.55
CA GLU A 284 12.53 -10.66 -25.13
C GLU A 284 11.46 -9.66 -25.55
N GLN A 285 10.61 -10.07 -26.51
CA GLN A 285 9.47 -9.28 -26.94
C GLN A 285 8.61 -8.91 -25.72
N PRO A 286 8.09 -7.68 -25.63
CA PRO A 286 7.29 -7.25 -24.49
C PRO A 286 6.13 -8.24 -24.29
N GLU A 287 6.06 -8.85 -23.11
CA GLU A 287 4.89 -9.62 -22.71
C GLU A 287 3.73 -8.64 -22.55
N ILE A 288 2.77 -8.75 -23.47
CA ILE A 288 1.55 -7.97 -23.45
C ILE A 288 0.77 -8.36 -22.17
N PRO A 289 0.55 -7.43 -21.22
CA PRO A 289 -0.10 -7.76 -19.95
C PRO A 289 -1.53 -8.26 -20.21
N LEU A 290 -1.84 -9.49 -19.78
CA LEU A 290 -3.06 -10.22 -20.13
C LEU A 290 -4.36 -9.60 -19.56
N ASN A 291 -4.27 -8.57 -18.71
CA ASN A 291 -5.34 -8.27 -17.74
C ASN A 291 -5.96 -6.85 -17.80
N SER A 292 -5.71 -6.00 -18.80
CA SER A 292 -6.33 -4.65 -18.81
C SER A 292 -6.58 -4.05 -20.18
N TYR A 293 -7.39 -4.70 -21.02
CA TYR A 293 -7.87 -4.05 -22.24
C TYR A 293 -9.40 -4.00 -22.30
N HIS A 294 -9.96 -3.05 -21.55
CA HIS A 294 -11.32 -2.59 -21.73
C HIS A 294 -11.26 -1.21 -22.38
N TYR A 295 -11.83 -1.05 -23.57
CA TYR A 295 -11.73 0.20 -24.34
C TYR A 295 -13.11 0.86 -24.52
N MET A 296 -13.20 2.17 -24.31
CA MET A 296 -14.40 2.95 -24.61
C MET A 296 -14.17 3.71 -25.91
N LEU A 297 -15.02 3.51 -26.91
CA LEU A 297 -14.95 4.13 -28.23
C LEU A 297 -16.12 5.10 -28.40
N SER A 298 -15.82 6.38 -28.63
CA SER A 298 -16.80 7.46 -28.80
C SER A 298 -16.56 8.21 -30.12
N PRO A 299 -16.95 7.66 -31.28
CA PRO A 299 -16.66 8.23 -32.59
C PRO A 299 -17.57 9.44 -32.89
N ASN A 300 -17.30 10.56 -32.20
CA ASN A 300 -18.06 11.81 -32.26
C ASN A 300 -17.27 12.94 -32.98
N GLY A 301 -16.00 12.70 -33.31
CA GLY A 301 -15.13 13.63 -34.03
C GLY A 301 -14.48 14.71 -33.16
N ASP A 302 -14.45 14.55 -31.84
CA ASP A 302 -13.79 15.47 -30.91
C ASP A 302 -12.27 15.19 -30.73
N GLY A 303 -11.77 14.09 -31.31
CA GLY A 303 -10.39 13.64 -31.26
C GLY A 303 -10.05 12.75 -30.06
N ILE A 304 -11.02 12.46 -29.18
CA ILE A 304 -10.85 11.65 -27.97
C ILE A 304 -11.60 10.33 -28.17
N ASN A 305 -10.89 9.20 -28.08
CA ASN A 305 -11.48 7.86 -28.21
C ASN A 305 -12.30 7.66 -29.50
N ASP A 306 -12.02 8.43 -30.56
CA ASP A 306 -12.69 8.32 -31.86
C ASP A 306 -12.31 7.02 -32.60
N LYS A 307 -11.18 6.43 -32.20
CA LYS A 307 -10.57 5.24 -32.81
C LYS A 307 -10.16 4.27 -31.73
N PHE A 308 -10.18 2.99 -32.06
CA PHE A 308 -9.70 1.95 -31.17
C PHE A 308 -8.19 1.82 -31.32
N ILE A 309 -7.45 2.18 -30.28
CA ILE A 309 -5.99 2.18 -30.29
C ILE A 309 -5.49 1.00 -29.45
N ILE A 310 -4.62 0.19 -30.04
CA ILE A 310 -3.86 -0.85 -29.33
C ILE A 310 -2.39 -0.60 -29.65
N GLU A 311 -1.72 0.17 -28.78
CA GLU A 311 -0.36 0.66 -29.01
C GLU A 311 0.62 -0.48 -29.27
N GLU A 312 0.43 -1.61 -28.59
CA GLU A 312 1.28 -2.80 -28.67
C GLU A 312 1.23 -3.45 -30.07
N LEU A 313 0.18 -3.25 -30.87
CA LEU A 313 0.10 -3.85 -32.21
C LEU A 313 0.97 -3.13 -33.24
N ALA A 314 1.36 -1.89 -32.98
CA ALA A 314 2.22 -1.11 -33.87
C ALA A 314 3.62 -1.75 -34.03
N ASP A 315 4.05 -2.52 -33.03
CA ASP A 315 5.36 -3.17 -33.00
C ASP A 315 5.43 -4.50 -33.75
N TYR A 316 4.29 -5.01 -34.24
CA TYR A 316 4.22 -6.32 -34.91
C TYR A 316 3.83 -6.20 -36.39
N GLU A 317 4.78 -6.56 -37.27
CA GLU A 317 4.48 -6.80 -38.68
C GLU A 317 3.58 -8.05 -38.82
N ASN A 318 2.47 -7.93 -39.57
CA ASN A 318 1.44 -8.97 -39.76
C ASN A 318 0.52 -9.22 -38.55
N ASN A 319 0.23 -8.19 -37.75
CA ASN A 319 -0.85 -8.28 -36.77
C ASN A 319 -2.22 -8.42 -37.46
N VAL A 320 -3.21 -8.96 -36.74
CA VAL A 320 -4.60 -9.10 -37.20
C VAL A 320 -5.54 -8.68 -36.08
N LEU A 321 -6.53 -7.85 -36.40
CA LEU A 321 -7.60 -7.49 -35.48
C LEU A 321 -8.94 -8.03 -35.98
N HIS A 322 -9.67 -8.74 -35.12
CA HIS A 322 -11.05 -9.16 -35.32
C HIS A 322 -11.95 -8.56 -34.25
N ILE A 323 -13.10 -8.01 -34.63
CA ILE A 323 -14.12 -7.49 -33.71
C ILE A 323 -15.45 -8.18 -33.97
N TYR A 324 -16.12 -8.60 -32.90
CA TYR A 324 -17.35 -9.36 -32.90
C TYR A 324 -18.44 -8.62 -32.13
N ASP A 325 -19.69 -8.74 -32.58
CA ASP A 325 -20.84 -8.31 -31.79
C ASP A 325 -21.09 -9.26 -30.59
N ARG A 326 -22.06 -8.90 -29.73
CA ARG A 326 -22.45 -9.72 -28.57
C ARG A 326 -22.96 -11.13 -28.91
N ASN A 327 -23.33 -11.38 -30.17
CA ASN A 327 -23.81 -12.67 -30.63
C ASN A 327 -22.68 -13.50 -31.30
N GLY A 328 -21.45 -12.97 -31.33
CA GLY A 328 -20.30 -13.60 -31.96
C GLY A 328 -20.19 -13.39 -33.47
N LEU A 329 -20.96 -12.45 -34.05
CA LEU A 329 -20.86 -12.10 -35.46
C LEU A 329 -19.63 -11.20 -35.69
N LEU A 330 -18.74 -11.57 -36.60
CA LEU A 330 -17.60 -10.73 -37.01
C LEU A 330 -18.11 -9.45 -37.70
N VAL A 331 -17.84 -8.31 -37.09
CA VAL A 331 -18.26 -6.98 -37.58
C VAL A 331 -17.12 -6.15 -38.15
N PHE A 332 -15.87 -6.47 -37.82
CA PHE A 332 -14.69 -5.81 -38.37
C PHE A 332 -13.50 -6.77 -38.41
N GLU A 333 -12.68 -6.62 -39.45
CA GLU A 333 -11.42 -7.35 -39.62
C GLU A 333 -10.38 -6.44 -40.29
N ALA A 334 -9.16 -6.49 -39.77
CA ALA A 334 -8.00 -5.81 -40.32
C ALA A 334 -6.74 -6.68 -40.24
N GLN A 335 -5.91 -6.58 -41.27
CA GLN A 335 -4.54 -7.10 -41.27
C GLN A 335 -3.58 -5.91 -41.26
N ASN A 336 -2.51 -6.01 -40.47
CA ASN A 336 -1.62 -4.89 -40.16
C ASN A 336 -2.41 -3.69 -39.63
N TYR A 337 -3.21 -3.94 -38.59
CA TYR A 337 -3.99 -2.92 -37.91
C TYR A 337 -3.06 -1.83 -37.34
N THR A 338 -3.43 -0.59 -37.60
CA THR A 338 -2.76 0.66 -37.23
C THR A 338 -3.80 1.71 -36.83
N ASP A 339 -4.70 1.33 -35.92
CA ASP A 339 -5.71 2.20 -35.31
C ASP A 339 -6.78 2.74 -36.28
N GLU A 340 -7.13 1.97 -37.31
CA GLU A 340 -8.13 2.40 -38.30
C GLU A 340 -9.59 2.18 -37.88
N PHE A 341 -9.89 1.45 -36.80
CA PHE A 341 -11.26 1.16 -36.41
C PHE A 341 -11.91 2.34 -35.69
N ASP A 342 -12.94 2.89 -36.31
CA ASP A 342 -13.70 4.08 -35.89
C ASP A 342 -15.16 3.73 -35.50
N GLY A 343 -15.44 2.46 -35.22
CA GLY A 343 -16.78 1.98 -34.90
C GLY A 343 -17.66 1.71 -36.13
N ASN A 344 -17.10 1.63 -37.34
CA ASN A 344 -17.82 1.23 -38.54
C ASN A 344 -17.51 -0.22 -38.98
N THR A 345 -18.46 -0.85 -39.67
CA THR A 345 -18.49 -2.31 -39.96
C THR A 345 -17.49 -2.80 -41.02
N GLY A 346 -16.46 -2.02 -41.36
CA GLY A 346 -15.44 -2.40 -42.33
C GLY A 346 -16.00 -3.02 -43.63
N LYS A 347 -15.27 -3.96 -44.22
CA LYS A 347 -15.67 -4.61 -45.48
C LYS A 347 -16.67 -5.77 -45.32
N THR A 348 -17.00 -6.17 -44.10
CA THR A 348 -17.57 -7.50 -43.79
C THR A 348 -19.11 -7.53 -43.81
N ILE A 349 -19.79 -6.39 -43.68
CA ILE A 349 -21.26 -6.29 -43.70
C ILE A 349 -21.75 -5.62 -45.01
N SER A 350 -22.96 -5.98 -45.44
CA SER A 350 -23.67 -5.48 -46.63
C SER A 350 -23.48 -3.97 -46.84
N ALA A 351 -23.31 -3.55 -48.10
CA ALA A 351 -23.04 -2.15 -48.45
C ALA A 351 -24.11 -1.14 -47.97
N LEU A 352 -25.30 -1.60 -47.57
CA LEU A 352 -26.38 -0.78 -47.01
C LEU A 352 -26.17 -0.39 -45.54
N ASP A 353 -25.36 -1.15 -44.78
CA ASP A 353 -25.16 -0.95 -43.33
C ASP A 353 -23.80 -0.29 -43.00
N ARG A 354 -22.98 0.01 -44.01
CA ARG A 354 -21.65 0.62 -43.83
C ARG A 354 -21.71 2.08 -43.38
N ASP A 355 -22.70 2.83 -43.85
CA ASP A 355 -22.83 4.26 -43.56
C ASP A 355 -23.55 4.55 -42.22
N ALA A 356 -24.20 3.55 -41.63
CA ALA A 356 -24.88 3.67 -40.34
C ALA A 356 -23.95 3.40 -39.14
N GLY A 357 -22.82 2.71 -39.38
CA GLY A 357 -21.88 2.26 -38.37
C GLY A 357 -22.47 1.31 -37.32
N LEU A 358 -21.65 0.93 -36.34
CA LEU A 358 -22.08 0.00 -35.27
C LEU A 358 -23.00 0.68 -34.26
N ALA A 359 -23.97 -0.10 -33.75
CA ALA A 359 -24.87 0.37 -32.72
C ALA A 359 -24.13 0.56 -31.38
N GLN A 360 -24.66 1.41 -30.53
CA GLN A 360 -24.18 1.53 -29.15
C GLN A 360 -24.27 0.18 -28.42
N GLY A 361 -23.19 -0.23 -27.76
CA GLY A 361 -23.16 -1.51 -27.06
C GLY A 361 -21.77 -2.10 -26.89
N ILE A 362 -21.74 -3.30 -26.29
CA ILE A 362 -20.52 -4.07 -26.05
C ILE A 362 -20.21 -4.95 -27.26
N TYR A 363 -18.95 -4.90 -27.67
CA TYR A 363 -18.34 -5.74 -28.69
C TYR A 363 -17.10 -6.41 -28.10
N TYR A 364 -16.70 -7.52 -28.68
CA TYR A 364 -15.53 -8.29 -28.26
C TYR A 364 -14.49 -8.23 -29.35
N TYR A 365 -13.21 -8.19 -29.01
CA TYR A 365 -12.16 -8.23 -30.01
C TYR A 365 -11.11 -9.29 -29.70
N ILE A 366 -10.46 -9.75 -30.76
CA ILE A 366 -9.30 -10.62 -30.72
C ILE A 366 -8.24 -9.93 -31.57
N ALA A 367 -7.12 -9.56 -30.95
CA ALA A 367 -5.94 -9.07 -31.66
C ALA A 367 -4.87 -10.16 -31.63
N ALA A 368 -4.32 -10.53 -32.77
CA ALA A 368 -3.38 -11.63 -32.91
C ALA A 368 -2.11 -11.17 -33.63
N VAL A 369 -0.96 -11.66 -33.19
CA VAL A 369 0.36 -11.37 -33.78
C VAL A 369 1.10 -12.68 -34.07
N ASN A 370 2.18 -12.60 -34.86
CA ASN A 370 3.02 -13.76 -35.23
C ASN A 370 2.22 -14.96 -35.77
N GLY A 371 1.24 -14.70 -36.65
CA GLY A 371 0.41 -15.77 -37.23
C GLY A 371 -0.56 -16.43 -36.26
N GLY A 372 -0.83 -15.81 -35.10
CA GLY A 372 -1.77 -16.29 -34.09
C GLY A 372 -1.13 -17.01 -32.90
N GLU A 373 0.21 -17.03 -32.79
CA GLU A 373 0.92 -17.59 -31.63
C GLU A 373 0.63 -16.80 -30.34
N PHE A 374 0.44 -15.48 -30.48
CA PHE A 374 0.06 -14.60 -29.38
C PHE A 374 -1.23 -13.87 -29.74
N SER A 375 -2.20 -13.87 -28.82
CA SER A 375 -3.46 -13.17 -29.01
C SER A 375 -3.93 -12.49 -27.74
N ILE A 376 -4.37 -11.23 -27.87
CA ILE A 376 -5.07 -10.45 -26.86
C ILE A 376 -6.56 -10.59 -27.11
N GLN A 377 -7.34 -10.71 -26.03
CA GLN A 377 -8.79 -10.67 -26.10
C GLN A 377 -9.31 -9.64 -25.10
N GLY A 378 -10.34 -8.91 -25.50
CA GLY A 378 -10.95 -7.90 -24.65
C GLY A 378 -12.35 -7.54 -25.14
N TYR A 379 -12.91 -6.51 -24.52
CA TYR A 379 -14.16 -5.92 -25.00
C TYR A 379 -14.00 -4.42 -25.19
N LEU A 380 -14.78 -3.91 -26.14
CA LEU A 380 -14.93 -2.50 -26.42
C LEU A 380 -16.39 -2.10 -26.22
N TYR A 381 -16.62 -0.94 -25.61
CA TYR A 381 -17.93 -0.32 -25.52
C TYR A 381 -18.00 0.84 -26.50
N ILE A 382 -18.93 0.77 -27.46
CA ILE A 382 -19.17 1.88 -28.40
C ILE A 382 -20.28 2.75 -27.83
N ASP A 383 -19.99 4.05 -27.67
CA ASP A 383 -20.93 5.10 -27.28
C ASP A 383 -21.10 6.11 -28.42
N ARG A 384 -22.33 6.49 -28.78
CA ARG A 384 -22.63 7.34 -29.95
C ARG A 384 -23.57 8.48 -29.66
#